data_AF-A0A8J7CB99-F1
#
_entry.id   AF-A0A8J7CB99-F1
#
_cell.length_a   1.000
_cell.length_b   1.000
_cell.length_c   1.000
_cell.angle_alpha   90.00
_cell.angle_beta   90.00
_cell.angle_gamma   90.00
#
_symmetry.space_group_name_H-M   'P 1'
#
loop_
_entity.id
_entity.type
_entity.pdbx_description
1 polymer ?
#
loop_
_entity_poly.entity_id
_entity_poly.type
_entity_poly.pdbx_seq_one_letter_code
_entity_poly.pdbx_strand_id
1 'polypeptide(L)'
;MDEVKNFPTMIIPNGTDISVNENGQLAIRTPGNLVIQNSGVYSLIESGNGSVRIDPDVKVEAVSVQAADSCFVAGQLTAWRVRAQTITLEKGAQANIMLQESESLELDRNARLVGNFASEKELYLMLGRFSRELRDLPNGVFAGDRADAKIPADTSAEASSEGAFVSPDGEGEPPPQERQEQSEVLSLVRVILEREIGRVGAKGIGREPLEKLLELVRLKDI
;
A
#
# COMPACT_ATOMS: atom_id res chain seq x y z
N MET A 1 52.71 9.54 -22.60
CA MET A 1 51.75 8.63 -21.95
C MET A 1 50.46 9.42 -21.88
N ASP A 2 49.52 9.13 -22.77
CA ASP A 2 48.22 9.78 -22.76
C ASP A 2 47.43 9.26 -21.55
N GLU A 3 47.08 10.16 -20.63
CA GLU A 3 46.13 9.86 -19.55
C GLU A 3 44.82 9.39 -20.19
N VAL A 4 44.40 8.17 -19.85
CA VAL A 4 43.08 7.66 -20.24
C VAL A 4 42.04 8.52 -19.53
N LYS A 5 41.56 9.55 -20.24
CA LYS A 5 40.47 10.40 -19.77
C LYS A 5 39.20 9.55 -19.75
N ASN A 6 38.81 9.09 -18.57
CA ASN A 6 37.50 8.48 -18.36
C ASN A 6 36.43 9.56 -18.52
N PHE A 7 35.80 9.60 -19.69
CA PHE A 7 34.63 10.43 -19.90
C PHE A 7 33.40 9.70 -19.35
N PRO A 8 32.57 10.35 -18.54
CA PRO A 8 31.28 9.80 -18.12
C PRO A 8 30.48 9.42 -19.37
N THR A 9 30.27 8.12 -19.58
CA THR A 9 29.54 7.62 -20.74
C THR A 9 28.10 7.36 -20.32
N MET A 10 27.16 8.05 -20.96
CA MET A 10 25.73 7.79 -20.82
C MET A 10 25.31 6.76 -21.87
N ILE A 11 24.69 5.65 -21.44
CA ILE A 11 24.15 4.62 -22.34
C ILE A 11 22.64 4.79 -22.38
N ILE A 12 22.11 5.10 -23.57
CA ILE A 12 20.66 5.20 -23.81
C ILE A 12 20.26 3.99 -24.69
N PRO A 13 19.43 3.06 -24.19
CA PRO A 13 19.05 1.89 -24.96
C PRO A 13 18.15 2.29 -26.14
N ASN A 14 18.22 1.50 -27.22
CA ASN A 14 17.40 1.70 -28.40
C ASN A 14 15.90 1.73 -28.06
N GLY A 15 15.16 2.65 -28.68
CA GLY A 15 13.74 2.84 -28.42
C GLY A 15 13.43 3.67 -27.17
N THR A 16 14.46 4.19 -26.48
CA THR A 16 14.24 5.19 -25.42
C THR A 16 13.99 6.56 -26.06
N ASP A 17 12.87 7.17 -25.71
CA ASP A 17 12.51 8.54 -26.05
C ASP A 17 12.77 9.45 -24.84
N ILE A 18 13.51 10.53 -25.07
CA ILE A 18 13.81 11.54 -24.06
C ILE A 18 13.45 12.89 -24.63
N SER A 19 12.51 13.58 -23.99
CA SER A 19 12.08 14.91 -24.36
C SER A 19 12.03 15.83 -23.14
N VAL A 20 12.01 17.14 -23.40
CA VAL A 20 11.89 18.18 -22.37
C VAL A 20 10.70 19.04 -22.73
N ASN A 21 9.81 19.28 -21.78
CA ASN A 21 8.66 20.16 -22.00
C ASN A 21 9.02 21.65 -21.85
N GLU A 22 8.06 22.53 -22.13
CA GLU A 22 8.24 24.00 -22.03
C GLU A 22 8.63 24.48 -20.62
N ASN A 23 8.32 23.70 -19.59
CA ASN A 23 8.65 23.97 -18.19
C ASN A 23 10.04 23.42 -17.78
N GLY A 24 10.79 22.84 -18.71
CA GLY A 24 12.11 22.26 -18.44
C GLY A 24 12.08 20.89 -17.76
N GLN A 25 10.92 20.21 -17.71
CA GLN A 25 10.80 18.89 -17.09
C GLN A 25 11.10 17.77 -18.08
N LEU A 26 11.86 16.78 -17.63
CA LEU A 26 12.25 15.62 -18.43
C LEU A 26 11.09 14.63 -18.58
N ALA A 27 10.84 14.17 -19.79
CA ALA A 27 10.01 13.01 -20.08
C ALA A 27 10.91 11.90 -20.60
N ILE A 28 10.87 10.74 -19.95
CA ILE A 28 11.63 9.54 -20.35
C ILE A 28 10.63 8.42 -20.58
N ARG A 29 10.69 7.83 -21.77
CA ARG A 29 9.97 6.60 -22.12
C ARG A 29 10.98 5.57 -22.55
N THR A 30 11.01 4.43 -21.90
CA THR A 30 11.92 3.34 -22.26
C THR A 30 11.17 2.01 -22.34
N PRO A 31 11.52 1.13 -23.29
CA PRO A 31 10.85 -0.18 -23.40
C PRO A 31 11.23 -1.14 -22.27
N GLY A 32 12.40 -0.96 -21.63
CA GLY A 32 12.93 -1.85 -20.62
C GLY A 32 12.93 -1.26 -19.21
N ASN A 33 13.75 -1.84 -18.33
CA ASN A 33 13.89 -1.34 -16.97
C ASN A 33 14.57 0.03 -16.95
N LEU A 34 14.05 0.92 -16.12
CA LEU A 34 14.59 2.27 -15.94
C LEU A 34 15.10 2.44 -14.51
N VAL A 35 16.35 2.83 -14.37
CA VAL A 35 16.95 3.16 -13.07
C VAL A 35 17.24 4.65 -13.02
N ILE A 36 16.65 5.35 -12.05
CA ILE A 36 16.84 6.77 -11.79
C ILE A 36 17.86 6.91 -10.67
N GLN A 37 19.06 7.33 -11.04
CA GLN A 37 20.21 7.47 -10.12
C GLN A 37 20.52 8.92 -9.75
N ASN A 38 19.82 9.87 -10.38
CA ASN A 38 20.03 11.30 -10.16
C ASN A 38 18.71 11.98 -9.82
N SER A 39 18.79 12.88 -8.84
CA SER A 39 17.66 13.70 -8.42
C SER A 39 17.22 14.62 -9.55
N GLY A 40 15.93 14.83 -9.69
CA GLY A 40 15.42 15.63 -10.80
C GLY A 40 13.91 15.79 -10.82
N VAL A 41 13.46 16.65 -11.72
CA VAL A 41 12.05 16.93 -11.98
C VAL A 41 11.65 16.36 -13.33
N TYR A 42 10.64 15.50 -13.33
CA TYR A 42 10.17 14.77 -14.48
C TYR A 42 8.70 15.09 -14.75
N SER A 43 8.34 15.24 -16.02
CA SER A 43 6.93 15.27 -16.41
C SER A 43 6.40 13.85 -16.54
N LEU A 44 7.21 12.93 -17.08
CA LEU A 44 6.82 11.54 -17.26
C LEU A 44 8.03 10.63 -17.10
N ILE A 45 7.84 9.56 -16.33
CA ILE A 45 8.76 8.43 -16.25
C ILE A 45 7.97 7.20 -16.68
N GLU A 46 8.31 6.60 -17.80
CA GLU A 46 7.58 5.47 -18.37
C GLU A 46 8.52 4.31 -18.71
N SER A 47 8.21 3.15 -18.14
CA SER A 47 8.80 1.86 -18.51
C SER A 47 7.72 0.98 -19.12
N GLY A 48 7.76 0.82 -20.44
CA GLY A 48 6.68 0.23 -21.23
C GLY A 48 6.51 -1.28 -21.01
N ASN A 49 7.59 -2.03 -20.79
CA ASN A 49 7.56 -3.48 -20.54
C ASN A 49 8.44 -3.88 -19.34
N GLY A 50 8.75 -2.94 -18.44
CA GLY A 50 9.69 -3.19 -17.35
C GLY A 50 9.31 -2.48 -16.06
N SER A 51 10.30 -2.41 -15.18
CA SER A 51 10.19 -1.77 -13.88
C SER A 51 10.89 -0.41 -13.86
N VAL A 52 10.39 0.49 -13.00
CA VAL A 52 11.11 1.72 -12.64
C VAL A 52 11.75 1.52 -11.27
N ARG A 53 13.03 1.84 -11.13
CA ARG A 53 13.76 1.85 -9.85
C ARG A 53 14.30 3.24 -9.57
N ILE A 54 14.06 3.74 -8.37
CA ILE A 54 14.65 4.97 -7.85
C ILE A 54 15.68 4.59 -6.80
N ASP A 55 16.94 4.94 -7.07
CA ASP A 55 18.05 4.55 -6.22
C ASP A 55 18.00 5.24 -4.84
N PRO A 56 18.72 4.68 -3.84
CA PRO A 56 18.91 5.32 -2.54
C PRO A 56 19.50 6.73 -2.71
N ASP A 57 19.16 7.64 -1.78
CA ASP A 57 19.63 9.03 -1.77
C ASP A 57 19.21 9.89 -2.99
N VAL A 58 18.37 9.36 -3.87
CA VAL A 58 17.81 10.08 -5.01
C VAL A 58 16.47 10.71 -4.64
N LYS A 59 16.29 11.98 -4.98
CA LYS A 59 15.02 12.70 -4.85
C LYS A 59 14.39 12.95 -6.22
N VAL A 60 13.27 12.30 -6.47
CA VAL A 60 12.51 12.41 -7.72
C VAL A 60 11.20 13.12 -7.48
N GLU A 61 10.95 14.17 -8.28
CA GLU A 61 9.65 14.82 -8.37
C GLU A 61 9.10 14.58 -9.77
N ALA A 62 7.99 13.86 -9.89
CA ALA A 62 7.41 13.47 -11.17
C ALA A 62 5.93 13.86 -11.26
N VAL A 63 5.43 14.26 -12.43
CA VAL A 63 3.98 14.38 -12.61
C VAL A 63 3.36 12.98 -12.75
N SER A 64 3.92 12.12 -13.60
CA SER A 64 3.46 10.74 -13.76
C SER A 64 4.63 9.75 -13.78
N VAL A 65 4.46 8.63 -13.08
CA VAL A 65 5.32 7.44 -13.15
C VAL A 65 4.48 6.27 -13.60
N GLN A 66 4.92 5.59 -14.66
CA GLN A 66 4.27 4.42 -15.23
C GLN A 66 5.29 3.30 -15.37
N ALA A 67 5.03 2.19 -14.69
CA ALA A 67 5.78 0.95 -14.85
C ALA A 67 4.78 -0.14 -15.26
N ALA A 68 5.17 -0.99 -16.20
CA ALA A 68 4.33 -2.10 -16.61
C ALA A 68 4.26 -3.19 -15.54
N ASP A 69 5.37 -3.43 -14.87
CA ASP A 69 5.51 -4.43 -13.82
C ASP A 69 5.56 -3.76 -12.44
N SER A 70 6.76 -3.36 -12.02
CA SER A 70 7.01 -2.95 -10.64
C SER A 70 7.65 -1.56 -10.55
N CYS A 71 7.28 -0.80 -9.50
CA CYS A 71 7.91 0.47 -9.14
C CYS A 71 8.65 0.32 -7.81
N PHE A 72 9.98 0.30 -7.86
CA PHE A 72 10.87 0.18 -6.71
C PHE A 72 11.36 1.55 -6.28
N VAL A 73 11.10 1.91 -5.02
CA VAL A 73 11.51 3.20 -4.47
C VAL A 73 12.40 2.96 -3.27
N ALA A 74 13.69 3.28 -3.41
CA ALA A 74 14.65 3.24 -2.31
C ALA A 74 14.99 4.62 -1.75
N GLY A 75 14.86 5.67 -2.57
CA GLY A 75 15.06 7.07 -2.18
C GLY A 75 13.75 7.80 -1.83
N GLN A 76 13.59 8.99 -2.39
CA GLN A 76 12.40 9.82 -2.24
C GLN A 76 11.67 9.97 -3.58
N LEU A 77 10.39 9.62 -3.59
CA LEU A 77 9.52 9.80 -4.75
C LEU A 77 8.33 10.69 -4.39
N THR A 78 8.17 11.80 -5.09
CA THR A 78 6.93 12.57 -5.07
C THR A 78 6.30 12.52 -6.44
N ALA A 79 5.11 11.93 -6.57
CA ALA A 79 4.44 11.81 -7.86
C ALA A 79 2.91 11.95 -7.79
N TRP A 80 2.33 12.65 -8.75
CA TRP A 80 0.88 12.86 -8.78
C TRP A 80 0.09 11.69 -9.37
N ARG A 81 0.75 10.84 -10.16
CA ARG A 81 0.14 9.63 -10.70
C ARG A 81 1.18 8.54 -10.76
N VAL A 82 0.97 7.46 -10.02
CA VAL A 82 1.79 6.26 -10.11
C VAL A 82 0.92 5.10 -10.55
N ARG A 83 1.26 4.52 -11.70
CA ARG A 83 0.65 3.31 -12.26
C ARG A 83 1.70 2.23 -12.37
N ALA A 84 1.49 1.14 -11.64
CA ALA A 84 2.34 -0.05 -11.64
C ALA A 84 1.53 -1.22 -11.09
N GLN A 85 1.82 -2.46 -11.49
CA GLN A 85 1.17 -3.63 -10.89
C GLN A 85 1.58 -3.73 -9.41
N THR A 86 2.88 -3.62 -9.14
CA THR A 86 3.43 -3.67 -7.79
C THR A 86 4.20 -2.39 -7.47
N ILE A 87 4.00 -1.86 -6.27
CA ILE A 87 4.81 -0.75 -5.75
C ILE A 87 5.52 -1.24 -4.50
N THR A 88 6.86 -1.19 -4.51
CA THR A 88 7.69 -1.63 -3.40
C THR A 88 8.48 -0.44 -2.86
N LEU A 89 8.27 -0.14 -1.58
CA LEU A 89 8.98 0.90 -0.85
C LEU A 89 10.03 0.26 0.06
N GLU A 90 11.31 0.45 -0.25
CA GLU A 90 12.43 -0.13 0.50
C GLU A 90 12.68 0.61 1.84
N LYS A 91 13.57 0.05 2.66
CA LYS A 91 13.88 0.57 4.00
C LYS A 91 14.35 2.02 3.98
N GLY A 92 13.55 2.90 4.59
CA GLY A 92 13.86 4.33 4.71
C GLY A 92 13.40 5.16 3.51
N ALA A 93 12.76 4.54 2.52
CA ALA A 93 12.18 5.24 1.39
C ALA A 93 10.99 6.13 1.82
N GLN A 94 10.83 7.25 1.12
CA GLN A 94 9.70 8.15 1.32
C GLN A 94 8.96 8.34 0.00
N ALA A 95 7.69 7.98 -0.03
CA ALA A 95 6.84 8.18 -1.19
C ALA A 95 5.63 9.06 -0.85
N ASN A 96 5.55 10.21 -1.50
CA ASN A 96 4.37 11.06 -1.54
C ASN A 96 3.71 10.84 -2.90
N ILE A 97 2.91 9.78 -3.02
CA ILE A 97 2.37 9.35 -4.31
C ILE A 97 0.86 9.19 -4.27
N MET A 98 0.20 9.66 -5.32
CA MET A 98 -1.20 9.32 -5.55
C MET A 98 -1.26 8.04 -6.40
N LEU A 99 -1.71 6.98 -5.75
CA LEU A 99 -1.84 5.64 -6.32
C LEU A 99 -3.00 5.61 -7.31
N GLN A 100 -2.74 5.17 -8.53
CA GLN A 100 -3.78 4.93 -9.53
C GLN A 100 -3.57 3.55 -10.15
N GLU A 101 -4.55 2.67 -9.98
CA GLU A 101 -4.56 1.34 -10.59
C GLU A 101 -3.40 0.42 -10.17
N SER A 102 -3.01 0.43 -8.89
CA SER A 102 -2.00 -0.50 -8.35
C SER A 102 -2.63 -1.77 -7.78
N GLU A 103 -2.07 -2.93 -8.11
CA GLU A 103 -2.59 -4.23 -7.67
C GLU A 103 -2.06 -4.67 -6.33
N SER A 104 -0.75 -4.48 -6.11
CA SER A 104 -0.05 -4.81 -4.87
C SER A 104 0.79 -3.63 -4.37
N LEU A 105 0.90 -3.50 -3.05
CA LEU A 105 1.67 -2.46 -2.38
C LEU A 105 2.48 -3.09 -1.24
N GLU A 106 3.80 -3.08 -1.38
CA GLU A 106 4.73 -3.62 -0.40
C GLU A 106 5.48 -2.46 0.29
N LEU A 107 5.43 -2.45 1.61
CA LEU A 107 6.00 -1.40 2.45
C LEU A 107 7.00 -2.00 3.45
N ASP A 108 8.26 -1.55 3.42
CA ASP A 108 9.23 -1.87 4.47
C ASP A 108 8.89 -1.13 5.79
N ARG A 109 9.44 -1.60 6.91
CA ARG A 109 9.16 -1.19 8.29
C ARG A 109 9.26 0.32 8.56
N ASN A 110 10.07 1.03 7.78
CA ASN A 110 10.31 2.47 7.91
C ASN A 110 9.84 3.27 6.68
N ALA A 111 9.16 2.62 5.73
CA ALA A 111 8.66 3.29 4.55
C ALA A 111 7.48 4.21 4.92
N ARG A 112 7.47 5.42 4.35
CA ARG A 112 6.34 6.34 4.52
C ARG A 112 5.65 6.52 3.19
N LEU A 113 4.38 6.16 3.15
CA LEU A 113 3.47 6.43 2.03
C LEU A 113 2.49 7.53 2.41
N VAL A 114 2.46 8.61 1.64
CA VAL A 114 1.44 9.67 1.74
C VAL A 114 0.65 9.71 0.45
N GLY A 115 -0.60 9.24 0.52
CA GLY A 115 -1.55 9.28 -0.59
C GLY A 115 -2.45 10.52 -0.52
N ASN A 116 -2.80 11.06 -1.69
CA ASN A 116 -3.90 12.01 -1.82
C ASN A 116 -5.11 11.24 -2.37
N PHE A 117 -6.17 11.12 -1.56
CA PHE A 117 -7.37 10.36 -1.92
C PHE A 117 -8.46 11.34 -2.34
N ALA A 118 -9.10 11.09 -3.48
CA ALA A 118 -10.19 11.91 -3.98
C ALA A 118 -11.44 11.79 -3.10
N SER A 119 -11.58 10.71 -2.31
CA SER A 119 -12.65 10.57 -1.32
C SER A 119 -12.32 9.61 -0.17
N GLU A 120 -13.05 9.73 0.94
CA GLU A 120 -12.95 8.80 2.08
C GLU A 120 -13.26 7.35 1.66
N LYS A 121 -14.15 7.16 0.68
CA LYS A 121 -14.47 5.84 0.12
C LYS A 121 -13.27 5.20 -0.58
N GLU A 122 -12.51 5.99 -1.33
CA GLU A 122 -11.28 5.54 -2.00
C GLU A 122 -10.22 5.16 -0.97
N LEU A 123 -10.06 5.95 0.10
CA LEU A 123 -9.19 5.59 1.22
C LEU A 123 -9.60 4.24 1.82
N TYR A 124 -10.88 4.01 2.13
CA TYR A 124 -11.31 2.74 2.69
C TYR A 124 -11.20 1.55 1.72
N LEU A 125 -11.47 1.77 0.43
CA LEU A 125 -11.27 0.75 -0.60
C LEU A 125 -9.79 0.36 -0.69
N MET A 126 -8.90 1.34 -0.63
CA MET A 126 -7.45 1.10 -0.63
C MET A 126 -7.00 0.41 0.66
N LEU A 127 -7.50 0.84 1.83
CA LEU A 127 -7.24 0.17 3.10
C LEU A 127 -7.76 -1.27 3.13
N GLY A 128 -8.90 -1.55 2.48
CA GLY A 128 -9.44 -2.89 2.32
C GLY A 128 -8.59 -3.75 1.40
N ARG A 129 -8.23 -3.22 0.22
CA ARG A 129 -7.41 -3.90 -0.78
C ARG A 129 -6.02 -4.25 -0.23
N PHE A 130 -5.39 -3.30 0.47
CA PHE A 130 -4.05 -3.47 1.05
C PHE A 130 -4.11 -3.87 2.53
N SER A 131 -5.23 -4.44 2.99
CA SER A 131 -5.43 -4.73 4.41
C SER A 131 -4.47 -5.79 4.95
N ARG A 132 -3.96 -6.68 4.11
CA ARG A 132 -2.97 -7.70 4.50
C ARG A 132 -1.59 -7.07 4.65
N GLU A 133 -1.17 -6.31 3.65
CA GLU A 133 0.14 -5.65 3.59
C GLU A 133 0.26 -4.57 4.67
N LEU A 134 -0.83 -3.86 4.98
CA LEU A 134 -0.87 -2.88 6.07
C LEU A 134 -0.95 -3.53 7.47
N ARG A 135 -1.44 -4.76 7.60
CA ARG A 135 -1.46 -5.53 8.87
C ARG A 135 -0.11 -6.14 9.20
N ASP A 136 0.67 -6.49 8.18
CA ASP A 136 2.02 -7.04 8.33
C ASP A 136 3.07 -5.97 8.69
N LEU A 137 2.68 -4.69 8.69
CA LEU A 137 3.52 -3.60 9.18
C LEU A 137 3.68 -3.64 10.71
N PRO A 138 4.92 -3.47 11.24
CA PRO A 138 5.20 -3.58 12.67
C PRO A 138 4.47 -2.53 13.52
N ASN A 139 4.07 -1.41 12.90
CA ASN A 139 3.22 -0.37 13.49
C ASN A 139 1.99 -0.16 12.60
N GLY A 140 1.24 -1.23 12.30
CA GLY A 140 0.03 -1.14 11.48
C GLY A 140 -0.84 0.05 11.87
N VAL A 141 -1.58 0.62 10.91
CA VAL A 141 -2.40 1.85 11.04
C VAL A 141 -3.33 1.86 12.27
N PHE A 142 -3.57 0.71 12.89
CA PHE A 142 -4.38 0.49 14.09
C PHE A 142 -3.60 0.34 15.41
N ALA A 143 -2.27 0.37 15.39
CA ALA A 143 -1.41 0.20 16.57
C ALA A 143 -1.17 1.52 17.33
N GLY A 144 -1.46 2.66 16.71
CA GLY A 144 -1.21 3.99 17.27
C GLY A 144 -2.45 4.66 17.87
N ASP A 145 -3.04 4.09 18.93
CA ASP A 145 -3.72 4.91 19.96
C ASP A 145 -3.96 4.21 21.33
N ARG A 146 -3.13 3.22 21.69
CA ARG A 146 -3.18 2.59 23.03
C ARG A 146 -1.97 2.89 23.90
N ALA A 147 -1.25 3.98 23.62
CA ALA A 147 -0.08 4.37 24.40
C ALA A 147 -0.43 5.13 25.71
N ASP A 148 -1.69 5.45 25.98
CA ASP A 148 -2.11 6.10 27.23
C ASP A 148 -3.21 5.31 27.97
N ALA A 149 -2.84 4.13 28.49
CA ALA A 149 -3.51 3.53 29.66
C ALA A 149 -2.63 2.42 30.27
N LYS A 150 -1.69 2.78 31.16
CA LYS A 150 -1.27 1.86 32.25
C LYS A 150 -2.43 1.79 33.26
N ILE A 151 -2.74 0.72 34.00
CA ILE A 151 -1.92 -0.18 34.84
C ILE A 151 -2.73 -1.51 35.13
N PRO A 152 -2.31 -2.48 35.98
CA PRO A 152 -1.77 -3.81 35.62
C PRO A 152 -2.57 -5.02 36.18
N ALA A 153 -2.00 -6.21 35.99
CA ALA A 153 -2.00 -7.40 36.88
C ALA A 153 -2.64 -8.68 36.30
N ASP A 154 -1.81 -9.73 36.29
CA ASP A 154 -2.07 -11.16 36.43
C ASP A 154 -3.16 -11.80 35.53
N THR A 155 -2.97 -12.93 34.86
CA THR A 155 -2.36 -14.17 35.38
C THR A 155 -2.21 -15.14 34.18
N SER A 156 -1.08 -15.85 34.10
CA SER A 156 -0.93 -17.24 33.60
C SER A 156 -1.92 -17.82 32.58
N ALA A 157 -1.43 -18.17 31.39
CA ALA A 157 -1.20 -19.59 31.00
C ALA A 157 -0.78 -19.69 29.52
N GLU A 158 0.48 -20.06 29.31
CA GLU A 158 0.96 -20.64 28.06
C GLU A 158 0.41 -22.07 27.89
N ALA A 159 0.06 -22.45 26.66
CA ALA A 159 0.82 -23.43 25.88
C ALA A 159 -0.05 -24.37 25.01
N SER A 160 0.39 -24.51 23.75
CA SER A 160 0.31 -25.72 22.91
C SER A 160 -1.05 -26.05 22.29
N SER A 161 -1.20 -26.67 21.12
CA SER A 161 -0.37 -27.02 19.96
C SER A 161 -1.32 -27.73 18.99
N GLU A 162 -0.98 -27.72 17.70
CA GLU A 162 -1.38 -28.65 16.62
C GLU A 162 -2.56 -29.62 16.79
N GLY A 163 -3.44 -29.62 15.79
CA GLY A 163 -4.38 -30.71 15.53
C GLY A 163 -5.10 -30.54 14.20
N ALA A 164 -4.52 -31.07 13.13
CA ALA A 164 -5.23 -31.31 11.88
C ALA A 164 -6.42 -32.25 12.15
N PHE A 165 -7.63 -31.81 11.83
CA PHE A 165 -8.81 -32.65 11.81
C PHE A 165 -9.55 -32.41 10.49
N VAL A 166 -9.39 -33.37 9.58
CA VAL A 166 -10.28 -33.52 8.43
C VAL A 166 -11.47 -34.32 8.92
N SER A 167 -12.68 -33.78 8.77
CA SER A 167 -13.87 -34.60 8.68
C SER A 167 -14.72 -34.20 7.46
N PRO A 168 -15.37 -35.20 6.84
CA PRO A 168 -16.15 -35.06 5.63
C PRO A 168 -17.57 -34.63 5.98
N ASP A 169 -18.17 -33.75 5.20
CA ASP A 169 -19.54 -33.87 4.71
C ASP A 169 -19.88 -32.66 3.85
N GLY A 170 -20.49 -32.94 2.71
CA GLY A 170 -20.75 -31.97 1.66
C GLY A 170 -21.85 -31.00 2.03
N GLU A 171 -21.46 -29.76 2.30
CA GLU A 171 -22.14 -28.59 1.76
C GLU A 171 -21.08 -27.78 1.01
N GLY A 172 -21.31 -27.54 -0.28
CA GLY A 172 -20.32 -26.92 -1.14
C GLY A 172 -19.88 -25.59 -0.56
N GLU A 173 -18.65 -25.52 -0.07
CA GLU A 173 -18.09 -24.27 0.37
C GLU A 173 -18.17 -23.27 -0.81
N PRO A 174 -18.67 -22.05 -0.60
CA PRO A 174 -18.71 -21.05 -1.65
C PRO A 174 -17.30 -20.84 -2.20
N PRO A 175 -17.16 -20.59 -3.52
CA PRO A 175 -15.87 -20.42 -4.16
C PRO A 175 -15.01 -19.40 -3.39
N PRO A 176 -13.68 -19.55 -3.36
CA PRO A 176 -12.80 -18.72 -2.55
C PRO A 176 -12.97 -17.21 -2.78
N GLN A 177 -13.42 -16.79 -3.96
CA GLN A 177 -13.80 -15.42 -4.28
C GLN A 177 -15.02 -14.94 -3.48
N GLU A 178 -16.10 -15.72 -3.38
CA GLU A 178 -17.30 -15.36 -2.61
C GLU A 178 -17.02 -15.35 -1.10
N ARG A 179 -16.17 -16.27 -0.60
CA ARG A 179 -15.70 -16.23 0.81
C ARG A 179 -14.87 -14.99 1.10
N GLN A 180 -14.07 -14.55 0.13
CA GLN A 180 -13.26 -13.35 0.25
C GLN A 180 -14.13 -12.10 0.22
N GLU A 181 -15.06 -11.99 -0.72
CA GLU A 181 -16.03 -10.88 -0.79
C GLU A 181 -16.90 -10.81 0.47
N GLN A 182 -17.42 -11.94 0.96
CA GLN A 182 -18.20 -11.98 2.21
C GLN A 182 -17.35 -11.58 3.42
N SER A 183 -16.07 -11.98 3.48
CA SER A 183 -15.15 -11.57 4.54
C SER A 183 -14.82 -10.08 4.48
N GLU A 184 -14.69 -9.51 3.28
CA GLU A 184 -14.46 -8.08 3.06
C GLU A 184 -15.69 -7.25 3.44
N VAL A 185 -16.88 -7.70 3.05
CA VAL A 185 -18.16 -7.07 3.42
C VAL A 185 -18.38 -7.09 4.93
N LEU A 186 -18.16 -8.24 5.59
CA LEU A 186 -18.31 -8.34 7.04
C LEU A 186 -17.30 -7.46 7.79
N SER A 187 -16.07 -7.35 7.27
CA SER A 187 -15.04 -6.45 7.83
C SER A 187 -15.45 -4.98 7.70
N LEU A 188 -16.01 -4.59 6.56
CA LEU A 188 -16.50 -3.24 6.32
C LEU A 188 -17.70 -2.91 7.22
N VAL A 189 -18.68 -3.81 7.33
CA VAL A 189 -19.85 -3.65 8.20
C VAL A 189 -19.43 -3.48 9.65
N ARG A 190 -18.45 -4.27 10.11
CA ARG A 190 -17.91 -4.14 11.46
C ARG A 190 -17.32 -2.76 11.74
N VAL A 191 -16.50 -2.23 10.83
CA VAL A 191 -15.86 -0.91 10.98
C VAL A 191 -16.90 0.20 11.00
N ILE A 192 -17.93 0.10 10.15
CA ILE A 192 -19.03 1.08 10.12
C ILE A 192 -19.81 1.06 11.44
N LEU A 193 -20.13 -0.13 11.97
CA LEU A 193 -20.84 -0.27 13.25
C LEU A 193 -20.01 0.25 14.42
N GLU A 194 -18.72 -0.07 14.49
CA GLU A 194 -17.81 0.42 15.54
C GLU A 194 -17.69 1.95 15.52
N ARG A 195 -17.64 2.55 14.32
CA ARG A 195 -17.64 4.02 14.15
C ARG A 195 -18.97 4.66 14.56
N GLU A 196 -20.09 4.07 14.17
CA GLU A 196 -21.41 4.63 14.47
C GLU A 196 -21.71 4.55 15.98
N ILE A 197 -21.29 3.47 16.65
CA ILE A 197 -21.34 3.37 18.12
C ILE A 197 -20.48 4.46 18.77
N GLY A 198 -19.28 4.71 18.24
CA GLY A 198 -18.41 5.80 18.68
C GLY A 198 -19.03 7.18 18.51
N ARG A 199 -19.80 7.39 17.44
CA ARG A 199 -20.47 8.66 17.10
C ARG A 199 -21.72 8.92 17.93
N VAL A 200 -22.50 7.88 18.21
CA VAL A 200 -23.77 7.94 18.94
C VAL A 200 -23.54 8.22 20.44
N GLY A 201 -22.31 8.07 20.95
CA GLY A 201 -21.95 8.39 22.33
C GLY A 201 -22.59 7.45 23.36
N ALA A 202 -22.23 7.58 24.64
CA ALA A 202 -22.61 6.63 25.70
C ALA A 202 -24.12 6.53 26.02
N LYS A 203 -24.97 7.44 25.50
CA LYS A 203 -26.41 7.51 25.83
C LYS A 203 -27.32 7.74 24.62
N GLY A 204 -26.84 7.49 23.41
CA GLY A 204 -27.68 7.66 22.23
C GLY A 204 -28.68 6.50 22.08
N ILE A 205 -29.93 6.84 21.76
CA ILE A 205 -31.09 5.92 21.65
C ILE A 205 -30.87 4.76 20.65
N GLY A 206 -29.87 4.87 19.77
CA GLY A 206 -29.50 3.84 18.78
C GLY A 206 -28.31 2.93 19.16
N ARG A 207 -27.73 3.06 20.35
CA ARG A 207 -26.49 2.34 20.71
C ARG A 207 -26.69 0.85 20.95
N GLU A 208 -27.68 0.47 21.75
CA GLU A 208 -27.95 -0.94 22.09
C GLU A 208 -28.27 -1.80 20.84
N PRO A 209 -29.07 -1.34 19.86
CA PRO A 209 -29.26 -2.07 18.61
C PRO A 209 -27.98 -2.23 17.79
N LEU A 210 -27.12 -1.21 17.76
CA LEU A 210 -25.85 -1.26 17.01
C LEU A 210 -24.83 -2.19 17.67
N GLU A 211 -24.76 -2.22 19.00
CA GLU A 211 -23.90 -3.15 19.75
C GLU A 211 -24.36 -4.60 19.55
N LYS A 212 -25.68 -4.85 19.51
CA LYS A 212 -26.23 -6.18 19.21
C LYS A 212 -25.96 -6.62 17.78
N LEU A 213 -26.05 -5.70 16.81
CA LEU A 213 -25.66 -5.95 15.41
C LEU A 213 -24.16 -6.27 15.29
N LEU A 214 -23.31 -5.53 16.02
CA LEU A 214 -21.87 -5.78 16.05
C LEU A 214 -21.54 -7.17 16.63
N GLU A 215 -22.29 -7.61 17.64
CA GLU A 215 -22.13 -8.94 18.24
C GLU A 215 -22.50 -10.05 17.25
N LEU A 216 -23.61 -9.90 16.52
CA LEU A 216 -24.01 -10.84 15.46
C LEU A 216 -22.99 -10.91 14.31
N VAL A 217 -22.45 -9.76 13.89
CA VAL A 217 -21.36 -9.70 12.89
C VAL A 217 -20.11 -10.41 13.40
N ARG A 218 -19.78 -10.30 14.69
CA ARG A 218 -18.62 -10.98 15.31
C ARG A 218 -18.79 -12.49 15.39
N LEU A 219 -20.01 -12.96 15.64
CA LEU A 219 -20.36 -14.37 15.70
C LEU A 219 -20.52 -15.01 14.30
N LYS A 220 -20.39 -14.22 13.23
CA LYS A 220 -20.74 -14.63 11.84
C LYS A 220 -22.17 -15.15 11.71
N ASP A 221 -23.06 -14.67 12.58
CA ASP A 221 -24.44 -15.16 12.71
C ASP A 221 -25.40 -14.19 12.02
N ILE A 222 -25.10 -13.89 10.74
CA ILE A 222 -25.87 -13.02 9.83
C ILE A 222 -25.89 -13.62 8.45
#